data_AF-A0A970CR25-F1
#
_entry.id   AF-A0A970CR25-F1
#
_cell.length_a   1.000
_cell.length_b   1.000
_cell.length_c   1.000
_cell.angle_alpha   90.00
_cell.angle_beta   90.00
_cell.angle_gamma   90.00
#
_symmetry.space_group_name_H-M   'P 1'
#
loop_
_entity.id
_entity.type
_entity.pdbx_description
1 polymer ?
#
loop_
_entity_poly.entity_id
_entity_poly.type
_entity_poly.pdbx_seq_one_letter_code
_entity_poly.pdbx_strand_id
1 'polypeptide(L)'
;MQNEEYSFSIEVEPVAWHNVSNLLSQLGAKTAIDLKKDGDFPVITDITANSLSLPSIIYGLSELSKNICKQSQQERDYVKVIINNTPACFREYSVEEITAAIQTGKELLPSVKNDKTEKTNIELENKAKAVKTASKRLAYIGTPVKNQALKNIAADLIAKCDEILAANKIDYTEAEASGMNTAMLDRLLLTKDRLQGIANDVLTVASLPDPVGEVMEMRTLDNGLMIGKKRVPLGVIGAIYESRPNVTVDIASLCIKSGNGCILRGGKETIHSNKALAKVIQDA
;
A
#
# COMPACT_ATOMS: atom_id res chain seq x y z
N MET A 1 33.50 19.81 22.76
CA MET A 1 32.14 19.27 22.66
C MET A 1 31.39 20.19 21.71
N GLN A 2 31.28 19.82 20.44
CA GLN A 2 30.48 20.58 19.48
C GLN A 2 29.01 20.34 19.84
N ASN A 3 28.26 21.42 20.07
CA ASN A 3 26.81 21.34 20.15
C ASN A 3 26.31 20.88 18.78
N GLU A 4 25.87 19.63 18.66
CA GLU A 4 25.17 19.18 17.47
C GLU A 4 23.82 19.91 17.42
N GLU A 5 23.69 20.86 16.49
CA GLU A 5 22.42 21.50 16.19
C GLU A 5 21.50 20.46 15.52
N TYR A 6 20.58 19.91 16.30
CA TYR A 6 19.51 19.07 15.78
C TYR A 6 18.39 19.96 15.26
N SER A 7 18.06 19.84 13.97
CA SER A 7 16.85 20.43 13.41
C SER A 7 15.69 19.42 13.51
N PHE A 8 14.51 19.84 13.94
CA PHE A 8 13.33 19.00 13.99
C PHE A 8 12.09 19.74 13.51
N SER A 9 11.14 18.99 12.98
CA SER A 9 9.83 19.49 12.56
C SER A 9 8.70 18.74 13.26
N ILE A 10 7.70 19.49 13.72
CA ILE A 10 6.54 18.94 14.45
C ILE A 10 5.29 19.31 13.67
N GLU A 11 4.54 18.31 13.22
CA GLU A 11 3.20 18.52 12.65
C GLU A 11 2.20 18.52 13.81
N VAL A 12 1.40 19.59 13.91
CA VAL A 12 0.46 19.79 15.01
C VAL A 12 -0.93 19.99 14.46
N GLU A 13 -1.94 19.33 15.04
CA GLU A 13 -3.33 19.62 14.67
C GLU A 13 -3.73 21.07 15.01
N PRO A 14 -4.59 21.74 14.22
CA PRO A 14 -4.89 23.16 14.45
C PRO A 14 -5.47 23.44 15.84
N VAL A 15 -6.22 22.49 16.40
CA VAL A 15 -6.83 22.58 17.74
C VAL A 15 -5.81 22.52 18.88
N ALA A 16 -4.65 21.90 18.65
CA ALA A 16 -3.58 21.73 19.61
C ALA A 16 -2.57 22.89 19.63
N TRP A 17 -2.62 23.76 18.61
CA TRP A 17 -1.59 24.76 18.29
C TRP A 17 -1.23 25.69 19.44
N HIS A 18 -2.24 26.29 20.09
CA HIS A 18 -2.02 27.30 21.12
C HIS A 18 -1.24 26.74 22.32
N ASN A 19 -1.54 25.49 22.69
CA ASN A 19 -0.87 24.80 23.79
C ASN A 19 0.58 24.46 23.44
N VAL A 20 0.85 24.00 22.21
CA VAL A 20 2.20 23.65 21.75
C VAL A 20 3.10 24.89 21.70
N SER A 21 2.61 25.98 21.14
CA SER A 21 3.37 27.23 21.03
C SER A 21 3.79 27.80 22.39
N ASN A 22 2.88 27.75 23.38
CA ASN A 22 3.15 28.27 24.72
C ASN A 22 4.21 27.45 25.46
N LEU A 23 4.17 26.11 25.35
CA LEU A 23 5.16 25.26 26.00
C LEU A 23 6.54 25.41 25.37
N LEU A 24 6.64 25.45 24.04
CA LEU A 24 7.93 25.64 23.36
C LEU A 24 8.57 26.98 23.77
N SER A 25 7.75 28.02 23.96
CA SER A 25 8.21 29.31 24.50
C SER A 25 8.73 29.20 25.94
N GLN A 26 8.06 28.44 26.81
CA GLN A 26 8.50 28.19 28.20
C GLN A 26 9.80 27.37 28.28
N LEU A 27 10.00 26.46 27.33
CA LEU A 27 11.21 25.65 27.21
C LEU A 27 12.37 26.41 26.55
N GLY A 28 12.23 27.70 26.26
CA GLY A 28 13.31 28.52 25.70
C GLY A 28 13.70 28.17 24.26
N ALA A 29 12.86 27.41 23.56
CA ALA A 29 13.04 27.13 22.14
C ALA A 29 12.72 28.39 21.32
N LYS A 30 13.70 28.89 20.54
CA LYS A 30 13.46 29.93 19.54
C LYS A 30 12.91 29.27 18.28
N THR A 31 11.64 29.43 17.98
CA THR A 31 10.98 28.83 16.81
C THR A 31 10.89 29.83 15.66
N ALA A 32 11.28 29.41 14.45
CA ALA A 32 10.92 30.13 13.23
C ALA A 32 9.57 29.59 12.76
N ILE A 33 8.50 30.37 12.97
CA ILE A 33 7.15 29.98 12.55
C ILE A 33 7.01 30.33 11.07
N ASP A 34 7.53 29.46 10.19
CA ASP A 34 7.28 29.57 8.75
C ASP A 34 6.06 28.71 8.42
N LEU A 35 4.93 29.34 8.09
CA LEU A 35 3.72 28.66 7.61
C LEU A 35 3.97 28.14 6.18
N LYS A 36 4.85 27.15 6.02
CA LYS A 36 4.91 26.39 4.77
C LYS A 36 3.71 25.45 4.74
N LYS A 37 2.74 25.85 3.93
CA LYS A 37 1.49 25.12 3.70
C LYS A 37 1.79 23.86 2.88
N ASP A 38 2.21 22.79 3.53
CA ASP A 38 2.23 21.45 2.95
C ASP A 38 1.13 20.62 3.61
N GLY A 39 -0.08 20.68 3.04
CA GLY A 39 -1.27 19.96 3.53
C GLY A 39 -2.16 20.74 4.51
N ASP A 40 -3.05 19.99 5.19
CA ASP A 40 -4.15 20.51 6.03
C ASP A 40 -3.73 20.89 7.47
N PHE A 41 -2.45 20.76 7.83
CA PHE A 41 -1.96 20.90 9.21
C PHE A 41 -0.79 21.90 9.33
N PRO A 42 -0.75 22.74 10.37
CA PRO A 42 0.41 23.60 10.63
C PRO A 42 1.63 22.79 11.06
N VAL A 43 2.79 23.12 10.48
CA VAL A 43 4.08 22.48 10.76
C VAL A 43 5.01 23.48 11.43
N ILE A 44 5.62 23.10 12.55
CA ILE A 44 6.67 23.89 13.21
C ILE A 44 8.01 23.34 12.72
N THR A 45 8.86 24.17 12.13
CA THR A 45 10.21 23.77 11.69
C THR A 45 11.29 24.52 12.49
N ASP A 46 12.54 24.06 12.35
CA ASP A 46 13.75 24.78 12.78
C ASP A 46 13.82 25.10 14.28
N ILE A 47 13.38 24.16 15.12
CA ILE A 47 13.49 24.32 16.56
C ILE A 47 14.95 24.15 16.99
N THR A 48 15.61 25.26 17.34
CA THR A 48 16.98 25.24 17.85
C THR A 48 16.98 25.14 19.38
N ALA A 49 17.41 23.99 19.90
CA ALA A 49 17.49 23.73 21.32
C ALA A 49 18.77 24.32 21.91
N ASN A 50 18.71 25.55 22.43
CA ASN A 50 19.84 26.09 23.19
C ASN A 50 19.85 25.51 24.60
N SER A 51 20.87 24.70 24.90
CA SER A 51 21.24 24.16 26.24
C SER A 51 20.29 23.16 26.90
N LEU A 52 19.26 22.66 26.21
CA LEU A 52 18.40 21.58 26.70
C LEU A 52 18.70 20.27 25.96
N SER A 53 18.89 19.18 26.72
CA SER A 53 19.10 17.86 26.15
C SER A 53 17.84 17.38 25.42
N LEU A 54 18.02 16.67 24.29
CA LEU A 54 16.96 16.06 23.48
C LEU A 54 15.85 15.36 24.32
N PRO A 55 16.17 14.64 25.42
CA PRO A 55 15.16 14.02 26.29
C PRO A 55 14.19 15.01 26.95
N SER A 56 14.64 16.21 27.31
CA SER A 56 13.78 17.22 27.98
C SER A 56 12.75 17.82 27.03
N ILE A 57 13.12 17.97 25.76
CA ILE A 57 12.22 18.44 24.69
C ILE A 57 11.21 17.35 24.34
N ILE A 58 11.65 16.10 24.24
CA ILE A 58 10.77 14.94 24.04
C ILE A 58 9.80 14.78 25.22
N TYR A 59 10.26 14.97 26.46
CA TYR A 59 9.42 14.98 27.66
C TYR A 59 8.35 16.08 27.62
N GLY A 60 8.74 17.31 27.26
CA GLY A 60 7.80 18.43 27.13
C GLY A 60 6.71 18.15 26.08
N LEU A 61 7.11 17.69 24.89
CA LEU A 61 6.18 17.36 23.80
C LEU A 61 5.23 16.19 24.17
N SER A 62 5.74 15.20 24.90
CA SER A 62 4.96 14.07 25.42
C SER A 62 3.96 14.49 26.51
N GLU A 63 4.30 15.41 27.41
CA GLU A 63 3.35 15.89 28.43
C GLU A 63 2.28 16.80 27.84
N LEU A 64 2.62 17.55 26.78
CA LEU A 64 1.66 18.37 26.08
C LEU A 64 0.63 17.55 25.29
N SER A 65 1.10 16.49 24.62
CA SER A 65 0.27 15.44 24.02
C SER A 65 -0.83 14.98 24.97
N LYS A 66 -0.44 14.59 26.20
CA LYS A 66 -1.37 14.10 27.22
C LYS A 66 -2.38 15.15 27.68
N ASN A 67 -1.97 16.42 27.81
CA ASN A 67 -2.86 17.49 28.27
C ASN A 67 -3.87 17.93 27.21
N ILE A 68 -3.48 17.97 25.93
CA ILE A 68 -4.40 18.22 24.82
C ILE A 68 -5.38 17.05 24.67
N CYS A 69 -4.89 15.81 24.82
CA CYS A 69 -5.71 14.60 24.74
C CYS A 69 -6.77 14.54 25.85
N LYS A 70 -6.46 14.99 27.07
CA LYS A 70 -7.46 15.09 28.16
C LYS A 70 -8.64 16.03 27.87
N GLN A 71 -8.49 16.98 26.95
CA GLN A 71 -9.54 17.93 26.56
C GLN A 71 -10.37 17.43 25.35
N SER A 72 -9.87 16.46 24.59
CA SER A 72 -10.50 15.93 23.38
C SER A 72 -10.98 14.49 23.61
N GLN A 73 -12.27 14.31 23.83
CA GLN A 73 -12.88 13.01 24.11
C GLN A 73 -13.16 12.21 22.81
N GLN A 74 -12.16 12.05 21.93
CA GLN A 74 -12.26 11.22 20.72
C GLN A 74 -10.92 10.59 20.30
N GLU A 75 -11.01 9.31 19.91
CA GLU A 75 -9.95 8.33 19.69
C GLU A 75 -8.89 8.71 18.62
N ARG A 76 -7.61 8.69 19.02
CA ARG A 76 -6.43 7.99 18.40
C ARG A 76 -5.13 8.66 18.87
N ASP A 77 -4.38 7.94 19.71
CA ASP A 77 -3.28 8.47 20.52
C ASP A 77 -1.92 8.53 19.79
N TYR A 78 -1.62 9.59 19.01
CA TYR A 78 -0.27 9.78 18.48
C TYR A 78 0.12 11.26 18.39
N VAL A 79 1.38 11.58 18.71
CA VAL A 79 2.02 12.86 18.33
C VAL A 79 3.14 12.55 17.34
N LYS A 80 3.07 13.16 16.16
CA LYS A 80 4.04 12.97 15.08
C LYS A 80 5.21 13.94 15.26
N VAL A 81 6.32 13.42 15.78
CA VAL A 81 7.58 14.17 15.91
C VAL A 81 8.54 13.71 14.82
N ILE A 82 8.96 14.61 13.93
CA ILE A 82 9.89 14.33 12.83
C ILE A 82 11.24 14.94 13.19
N ILE A 83 12.28 14.11 13.36
CA ILE A 83 13.64 14.56 13.67
C ILE A 83 14.43 14.60 12.36
N ASN A 84 14.75 15.80 11.88
CA ASN A 84 15.45 15.99 10.61
C ASN A 84 16.96 16.03 10.85
N ASN A 85 17.59 14.86 10.98
CA ASN A 85 18.96 14.63 10.49
C ASN A 85 19.41 13.15 10.46
N THR A 86 18.48 12.20 10.31
CA THR A 86 18.84 10.81 10.02
C THR A 86 18.09 10.37 8.75
N PRO A 87 18.80 10.06 7.64
CA PRO A 87 18.13 9.49 6.49
C PRO A 87 17.64 8.10 6.90
N ALA A 88 16.32 7.91 6.91
CA ALA A 88 15.62 6.64 7.15
C ALA A 88 15.40 6.19 8.62
N CYS A 89 14.72 7.00 9.44
CA CYS A 89 14.04 6.43 10.62
C CYS A 89 12.78 7.24 10.99
N PHE A 90 11.60 6.72 10.65
CA PHE A 90 10.32 7.22 11.17
C PHE A 90 9.84 6.23 12.25
N ARG A 91 9.53 6.69 13.46
CA ARG A 91 8.87 5.83 14.46
C ARG A 91 7.89 6.63 15.32
N GLU A 92 6.68 6.12 15.41
CA GLU A 92 5.70 6.51 16.43
C GLU A 92 6.05 5.78 17.73
N TYR A 93 6.13 6.52 18.84
CA TYR A 93 6.37 5.95 20.16
C TYR A 93 5.10 6.02 20.99
N SER A 94 4.72 4.91 21.61
CA SER A 94 3.65 4.89 22.61
C SER A 94 4.07 5.63 23.88
N VAL A 95 3.08 6.09 24.64
CA VAL A 95 3.29 6.76 25.93
C VAL A 95 4.02 5.85 26.91
N GLU A 96 3.74 4.55 26.89
CA GLU A 96 4.43 3.57 27.74
C GLU A 96 5.90 3.39 27.36
N GLU A 97 6.25 3.36 26.06
CA GLU A 97 7.63 3.23 25.59
C GLU A 97 8.49 4.43 26.00
N ILE A 98 7.95 5.65 25.88
CA ILE A 98 8.61 6.88 26.31
C ILE A 98 8.82 6.87 27.82
N THR A 99 7.78 6.51 28.57
CA THR A 99 7.82 6.48 30.05
C THR A 99 8.85 5.47 30.56
N ALA A 100 8.94 4.29 29.94
CA ALA A 100 9.89 3.25 30.31
C ALA A 100 11.35 3.62 29.99
N ALA A 101 11.60 4.28 28.84
CA ALA A 101 12.94 4.74 28.48
C ALA A 101 13.48 5.81 29.45
N ILE A 102 12.59 6.69 29.92
CA ILE A 102 12.90 7.73 30.91
C ILE A 102 13.22 7.10 32.27
N GLN A 103 12.40 6.15 32.74
CA GLN A 103 12.61 5.51 34.05
C GLN A 103 13.91 4.70 34.11
N THR A 104 14.37 4.19 32.97
CA THR A 104 15.57 3.34 32.88
C THR A 104 16.82 4.09 32.44
N GLY A 105 16.71 5.40 32.13
CA GLY A 105 17.81 6.19 31.56
C GLY A 105 18.33 5.64 30.23
N LYS A 106 17.54 4.78 29.57
CA LYS A 106 17.94 4.08 28.36
C LYS A 106 17.71 5.01 27.18
N GLU A 107 18.77 5.27 26.44
CA GLU A 107 18.71 6.04 25.21
C GLU A 107 17.73 5.37 24.24
N LEU A 108 16.76 6.14 23.72
CA LEU A 108 15.87 5.71 22.64
C LEU A 108 16.68 5.67 21.33
N LEU A 109 17.72 4.86 21.30
CA LEU A 109 18.42 4.53 20.06
C LEU A 109 17.50 3.64 19.21
N PRO A 110 17.52 3.80 17.87
CA PRO A 110 16.75 2.96 16.98
C PRO A 110 17.11 1.49 17.25
N SER A 111 16.20 0.79 17.91
CA SER A 111 16.22 -0.66 17.93
C SER A 111 15.88 -1.10 16.52
N VAL A 112 16.90 -1.49 15.75
CA VAL A 112 16.79 -2.02 14.39
C VAL A 112 15.84 -3.23 14.43
N LYS A 113 14.54 -2.99 14.28
CA LYS A 113 13.54 -4.02 13.98
C LYS A 113 13.69 -4.31 12.49
N ASN A 114 14.61 -5.23 12.14
CA ASN A 114 14.85 -5.80 10.80
C ASN A 114 14.42 -4.91 9.61
N ASP A 115 15.38 -4.15 9.08
CA ASP A 115 15.37 -3.34 7.84
C ASP A 115 14.56 -3.94 6.65
N LYS A 116 14.42 -5.26 6.60
CA LYS A 116 13.61 -5.96 5.58
C LYS A 116 12.09 -5.76 5.73
N THR A 117 11.55 -5.74 6.94
CA THR A 117 10.09 -5.69 7.16
C THR A 117 9.52 -4.30 6.85
N GLU A 118 10.26 -3.24 7.21
CA GLU A 118 9.87 -1.85 6.97
C GLU A 118 9.95 -1.49 5.48
N LYS A 119 11.02 -1.90 4.79
CA LYS A 119 11.12 -1.79 3.32
C LYS A 119 9.99 -2.52 2.60
N THR A 120 9.61 -3.70 3.08
CA THR A 120 8.51 -4.49 2.50
C THR A 120 7.16 -3.79 2.64
N ASN A 121 6.90 -3.15 3.78
CA ASN A 121 5.65 -2.43 4.02
C ASN A 121 5.53 -1.19 3.12
N ILE A 122 6.62 -0.42 2.96
CA ILE A 122 6.66 0.74 2.06
C ILE A 122 6.42 0.32 0.61
N GLU A 123 7.03 -0.78 0.16
CA GLU A 123 6.83 -1.30 -1.20
C GLU A 123 5.37 -1.70 -1.44
N LEU A 124 4.75 -2.40 -0.48
CA LEU A 124 3.36 -2.82 -0.58
C LEU A 124 2.40 -1.63 -0.60
N GLU A 125 2.61 -0.63 0.25
CA GLU A 125 1.80 0.60 0.25
C GLU A 125 1.89 1.33 -1.07
N ASN A 126 3.08 1.43 -1.66
CA ASN A 126 3.27 2.06 -2.97
C ASN A 126 2.54 1.30 -4.07
N LYS A 127 2.61 -0.03 -4.08
CA LYS A 127 1.81 -0.87 -5.00
C LYS A 127 0.31 -0.66 -4.79
N ALA A 128 -0.15 -0.59 -3.54
CA ALA A 128 -1.55 -0.36 -3.23
C ALA A 128 -2.04 1.01 -3.70
N LYS A 129 -1.25 2.08 -3.50
CA LYS A 129 -1.54 3.43 -4.00
C LYS A 129 -1.61 3.46 -5.53
N ALA A 130 -0.66 2.80 -6.20
CA ALA A 130 -0.63 2.70 -7.65
C ALA A 130 -1.86 1.97 -8.21
N VAL A 131 -2.19 0.80 -7.66
CA VAL A 131 -3.36 0.02 -8.10
C VAL A 131 -4.67 0.74 -7.79
N LYS A 132 -4.78 1.44 -6.65
CA LYS A 132 -5.95 2.29 -6.35
C LYS A 132 -6.13 3.38 -7.39
N THR A 133 -5.05 4.01 -7.83
CA THR A 133 -5.09 5.04 -8.89
C THR A 133 -5.48 4.45 -10.23
N ALA A 134 -4.90 3.29 -10.60
CA ALA A 134 -5.23 2.59 -11.84
C ALA A 134 -6.68 2.09 -11.88
N SER A 135 -7.20 1.57 -10.76
CA SER A 135 -8.58 1.06 -10.66
C SER A 135 -9.63 2.13 -10.98
N LYS A 136 -9.40 3.37 -10.55
CA LYS A 136 -10.27 4.50 -10.90
C LYS A 136 -10.33 4.71 -12.40
N ARG A 137 -9.18 4.66 -13.10
CA ARG A 137 -9.14 4.80 -14.56
C ARG A 137 -9.87 3.64 -15.23
N LEU A 138 -9.55 2.42 -14.81
CA LEU A 138 -10.12 1.18 -15.36
C LEU A 138 -11.65 1.13 -15.22
N ALA A 139 -12.22 1.68 -14.15
CA ALA A 139 -13.66 1.79 -13.94
C ALA A 139 -14.40 2.63 -15.01
N TYR A 140 -13.70 3.54 -15.71
CA TYR A 140 -14.27 4.38 -16.78
C TYR A 140 -13.89 3.90 -18.19
N ILE A 141 -13.05 2.88 -18.32
CA ILE A 141 -12.67 2.34 -19.63
C ILE A 141 -13.86 1.60 -20.25
N GLY A 142 -14.18 1.94 -21.50
CA GLY A 142 -15.27 1.31 -22.23
C GLY A 142 -15.02 -0.17 -22.52
N THR A 143 -16.11 -0.94 -22.63
CA THR A 143 -16.11 -2.38 -22.92
C THR A 143 -15.20 -2.79 -24.09
N PRO A 144 -15.19 -2.08 -25.25
CA PRO A 144 -14.37 -2.50 -26.38
C PRO A 144 -12.87 -2.52 -26.06
N VAL A 145 -12.39 -1.54 -25.29
CA VAL A 145 -10.98 -1.43 -24.90
C VAL A 145 -10.61 -2.53 -23.90
N LYS A 146 -11.46 -2.79 -22.91
CA LYS A 146 -11.25 -3.91 -21.96
C LYS A 146 -11.19 -5.25 -22.69
N ASN A 147 -12.11 -5.48 -23.62
CA ASN A 147 -12.15 -6.71 -24.41
C ASN A 147 -10.94 -6.83 -25.35
N GLN A 148 -10.45 -5.71 -25.89
CA GLN A 148 -9.24 -5.72 -26.72
C GLN A 148 -8.00 -6.08 -25.90
N ALA A 149 -7.84 -5.50 -24.71
CA ALA A 149 -6.74 -5.85 -23.81
C ALA A 149 -6.77 -7.36 -23.47
N LEU A 150 -7.94 -7.94 -23.17
CA LEU A 150 -8.07 -9.38 -22.92
C LEU A 150 -7.69 -10.23 -24.14
N LYS A 151 -8.07 -9.80 -25.36
CA LYS A 151 -7.66 -10.50 -26.59
C LYS A 151 -6.15 -10.42 -26.82
N ASN A 152 -5.54 -9.28 -26.52
CA ASN A 152 -4.09 -9.10 -26.59
C ASN A 152 -3.38 -10.03 -25.59
N ILE A 153 -3.87 -10.11 -24.35
CA ILE A 153 -3.35 -11.04 -23.33
C ILE A 153 -3.40 -12.48 -23.86
N ALA A 154 -4.54 -12.90 -24.40
CA ALA A 154 -4.69 -14.24 -24.96
C ALA A 154 -3.70 -14.52 -26.09
N ALA A 155 -3.49 -13.56 -27.00
CA ALA A 155 -2.53 -13.69 -28.09
C ALA A 155 -1.08 -13.75 -27.57
N ASP A 156 -0.72 -12.88 -26.63
CA ASP A 156 0.63 -12.80 -26.06
C ASP A 156 0.99 -14.05 -25.24
N LEU A 157 0.02 -14.68 -24.56
CA LEU A 157 0.25 -15.95 -23.87
C LEU A 157 0.71 -17.06 -24.83
N ILE A 158 0.19 -17.06 -26.05
CA ILE A 158 0.58 -18.01 -27.09
C ILE A 158 1.90 -17.59 -27.75
N ALA A 159 2.05 -16.30 -28.07
CA ALA A 159 3.25 -15.79 -28.72
C ALA A 159 4.50 -15.93 -27.84
N LYS A 160 4.37 -15.73 -26.53
CA LYS A 160 5.44 -15.83 -25.52
C LYS A 160 5.44 -17.19 -24.81
N CYS A 161 4.78 -18.21 -25.37
CA CYS A 161 4.59 -19.51 -24.74
C CYS A 161 5.92 -20.15 -24.29
N ASP A 162 6.94 -20.16 -25.14
CA ASP A 162 8.22 -20.79 -24.81
C ASP A 162 8.95 -20.07 -23.66
N GLU A 163 8.81 -18.73 -23.54
CA GLU A 163 9.36 -17.96 -22.41
C GLU A 163 8.66 -18.31 -21.09
N ILE A 164 7.32 -18.43 -21.12
CA ILE A 164 6.52 -18.79 -19.95
C ILE A 164 6.87 -20.21 -19.48
N LEU A 165 6.98 -21.16 -20.43
CA LEU A 165 7.33 -22.55 -20.11
C LEU A 165 8.77 -22.68 -19.59
N ALA A 166 9.71 -21.89 -20.11
CA ALA A 166 11.06 -21.84 -19.58
C ALA A 166 11.08 -21.35 -18.12
N ALA A 167 10.32 -20.30 -17.80
CA ALA A 167 10.17 -19.81 -16.44
C ALA A 167 9.51 -20.84 -15.51
N ASN A 168 8.45 -21.52 -15.98
CA ASN A 168 7.77 -22.56 -15.22
C ASN A 168 8.64 -23.77 -14.94
N LYS A 169 9.53 -24.14 -15.87
CA LYS A 169 10.47 -25.24 -15.68
C LYS A 169 11.45 -24.97 -14.52
N ILE A 170 11.85 -23.72 -14.31
CA ILE A 170 12.70 -23.33 -13.18
C ILE A 170 11.94 -23.57 -11.87
N ASP A 171 10.74 -23.00 -11.75
CA ASP A 171 9.87 -23.19 -10.58
C ASP A 171 9.62 -24.69 -10.31
N TYR A 172 9.30 -25.48 -11.34
CA TYR A 172 9.03 -26.91 -11.21
C TYR A 172 10.25 -27.67 -10.67
N THR A 173 11.43 -27.40 -11.22
CA THR A 173 12.68 -28.08 -10.82
C THR A 173 13.04 -27.74 -9.37
N GLU A 174 12.90 -26.46 -8.98
CA GLU A 174 13.13 -26.03 -7.59
C GLU A 174 12.12 -26.64 -6.62
N ALA A 175 10.84 -26.70 -7.02
CA ALA A 175 9.78 -27.31 -6.23
C ALA A 175 10.00 -28.82 -6.04
N GLU A 176 10.38 -29.54 -7.10
CA GLU A 176 10.70 -30.97 -7.06
C GLU A 176 11.90 -31.24 -6.14
N ALA A 177 12.97 -30.46 -6.28
CA ALA A 177 14.15 -30.55 -5.42
C ALA A 177 13.85 -30.24 -3.94
N SER A 178 12.85 -29.38 -3.68
CA SER A 178 12.40 -29.06 -2.31
C SER A 178 11.53 -30.15 -1.66
N GLY A 179 11.26 -31.26 -2.36
CA GLY A 179 10.43 -32.36 -1.85
C GLY A 179 8.93 -32.10 -1.92
N MET A 180 8.48 -31.23 -2.83
CA MET A 180 7.06 -30.98 -3.05
C MET A 180 6.35 -32.25 -3.53
N ASN A 181 5.14 -32.50 -3.02
CA ASN A 181 4.39 -33.69 -3.41
C ASN A 181 3.93 -33.62 -4.88
N THR A 182 3.68 -34.79 -5.46
CA THR A 182 3.30 -34.94 -6.88
C THR A 182 2.03 -34.17 -7.25
N ALA A 183 1.05 -34.08 -6.36
CA ALA A 183 -0.19 -33.35 -6.61
C ALA A 183 0.01 -31.82 -6.69
N MET A 184 0.95 -31.27 -5.92
CA MET A 184 1.30 -29.85 -5.98
C MET A 184 2.19 -29.55 -7.19
N LEU A 185 3.11 -30.45 -7.55
CA LEU A 185 3.89 -30.35 -8.79
C LEU A 185 3.00 -30.35 -10.03
N ASP A 186 1.97 -31.21 -10.05
CA ASP A 186 0.99 -31.20 -11.15
C ASP A 186 0.23 -29.87 -11.23
N ARG A 187 -0.15 -29.26 -10.11
CA ARG A 187 -0.81 -27.93 -10.11
C ARG A 187 0.12 -26.80 -10.57
N LEU A 188 1.41 -26.92 -10.30
CA LEU A 188 2.43 -25.96 -10.70
C LEU A 188 2.75 -26.04 -12.20
N LEU A 189 2.69 -27.24 -12.78
CA LEU A 189 3.12 -27.51 -14.14
C LEU A 189 2.29 -26.76 -15.19
N LEU A 190 2.96 -26.01 -16.05
CA LEU A 190 2.41 -25.46 -17.28
C LEU A 190 2.90 -26.27 -18.48
N THR A 191 1.99 -26.50 -19.41
CA THR A 191 2.26 -27.13 -20.71
C THR A 191 1.70 -26.24 -21.81
N LYS A 192 2.07 -26.51 -23.07
CA LYS A 192 1.50 -25.80 -24.23
C LYS A 192 -0.02 -25.89 -24.25
N ASP A 193 -0.57 -27.07 -24.01
CA ASP A 193 -2.03 -27.30 -23.95
C ASP A 193 -2.69 -26.53 -22.80
N ARG A 194 -2.06 -26.49 -21.62
CA ARG A 194 -2.57 -25.70 -20.49
C ARG A 194 -2.54 -24.21 -20.79
N LEU A 195 -1.49 -23.69 -21.41
CA LEU A 195 -1.43 -22.28 -21.83
C LEU A 195 -2.47 -21.95 -22.90
N GLN A 196 -2.71 -22.87 -23.83
CA GLN A 196 -3.79 -22.72 -24.80
C GLN A 196 -5.16 -22.68 -24.12
N GLY A 197 -5.38 -23.54 -23.13
CA GLY A 197 -6.59 -23.53 -22.30
C GLY A 197 -6.78 -22.18 -21.60
N ILE A 198 -5.73 -21.68 -20.93
CA ILE A 198 -5.75 -20.37 -20.26
C ILE A 198 -6.07 -19.25 -21.25
N ALA A 199 -5.43 -19.22 -22.43
CA ALA A 199 -5.74 -18.21 -23.46
C ALA A 199 -7.21 -18.27 -23.91
N ASN A 200 -7.77 -19.47 -24.07
CA ASN A 200 -9.18 -19.65 -24.41
C ASN A 200 -10.11 -19.18 -23.29
N ASP A 201 -9.74 -19.39 -22.03
CA ASP A 201 -10.50 -18.90 -20.88
C ASP A 201 -10.51 -17.36 -20.84
N VAL A 202 -9.39 -16.71 -21.15
CA VAL A 202 -9.31 -15.25 -21.30
C VAL A 202 -10.24 -14.74 -22.41
N LEU A 203 -10.27 -15.41 -23.56
CA LEU A 203 -11.18 -15.08 -24.67
C LEU A 203 -12.65 -15.29 -24.26
N THR A 204 -12.93 -16.32 -23.47
CA THR A 204 -14.25 -16.56 -22.89
C THR A 204 -14.67 -15.39 -22.01
N VAL A 205 -13.79 -14.93 -21.10
CA VAL A 205 -14.04 -13.74 -20.26
C VAL A 205 -14.26 -12.49 -21.11
N ALA A 206 -13.51 -12.30 -22.20
CA ALA A 206 -13.71 -11.18 -23.12
C ALA A 206 -15.09 -11.20 -23.80
N SER A 207 -15.63 -12.39 -24.07
CA SER A 207 -16.95 -12.58 -24.69
C SER A 207 -18.14 -12.31 -23.76
N LEU A 208 -17.92 -12.36 -22.43
CA LEU A 208 -18.98 -12.13 -21.46
C LEU A 208 -19.56 -10.71 -21.58
N PRO A 209 -20.82 -10.49 -21.19
CA PRO A 209 -21.37 -9.14 -21.03
C PRO A 209 -20.51 -8.31 -20.07
N ASP A 210 -20.41 -7.01 -20.33
CA ASP A 210 -19.73 -6.11 -19.39
C ASP A 210 -20.60 -5.89 -18.15
N PRO A 211 -20.15 -6.29 -16.94
CA PRO A 211 -20.95 -6.07 -15.75
C PRO A 211 -20.94 -4.59 -15.32
N VAL A 212 -20.01 -3.77 -15.80
CA VAL A 212 -19.83 -2.40 -15.32
C VAL A 212 -20.84 -1.47 -15.97
N GLY A 213 -21.60 -0.78 -15.12
CA GLY A 213 -22.51 0.27 -15.54
C GLY A 213 -23.93 -0.18 -15.90
N GLU A 214 -24.23 -1.47 -15.74
CA GLU A 214 -25.59 -2.00 -15.82
C GLU A 214 -26.50 -1.32 -14.78
N VAL A 215 -27.64 -0.81 -15.24
CA VAL A 215 -28.68 -0.21 -14.39
C VAL A 215 -29.68 -1.31 -14.04
N MET A 216 -29.76 -1.67 -12.77
CA MET A 216 -30.60 -2.78 -12.29
C MET A 216 -32.01 -2.32 -11.90
N GLU A 217 -32.15 -1.11 -11.38
CA GLU A 217 -33.43 -0.55 -10.96
C GLU A 217 -33.42 0.95 -11.24
N MET A 218 -34.55 1.49 -11.72
CA MET A 218 -34.81 2.92 -11.85
C MET A 218 -36.25 3.19 -11.42
N ARG A 219 -36.46 4.22 -10.62
CA ARG A 219 -37.81 4.69 -10.27
C ARG A 219 -37.83 6.20 -10.11
N THR A 220 -38.98 6.80 -10.39
CA THR A 220 -39.23 8.23 -10.19
C THR A 220 -40.08 8.39 -8.94
N LEU A 221 -39.64 9.26 -8.03
CA LEU A 221 -40.38 9.62 -6.83
C LEU A 221 -41.48 10.65 -7.16
N ASP A 222 -42.45 10.81 -6.26
CA ASP A 222 -43.58 11.76 -6.41
C ASP A 222 -43.12 13.22 -6.56
N ASN A 223 -41.92 13.55 -6.07
CA ASN A 223 -41.30 14.87 -6.23
C ASN A 223 -40.48 15.03 -7.52
N GLY A 224 -40.50 14.04 -8.43
CA GLY A 224 -39.79 14.05 -9.71
C GLY A 224 -38.33 13.58 -9.66
N LEU A 225 -37.79 13.19 -8.50
CA LEU A 225 -36.42 12.66 -8.41
C LEU A 225 -36.33 11.26 -8.99
N MET A 226 -35.33 11.03 -9.84
CA MET A 226 -35.00 9.70 -10.36
C MET A 226 -33.97 9.02 -9.44
N ILE A 227 -34.33 7.86 -8.91
CA ILE A 227 -33.45 7.01 -8.11
C ILE A 227 -33.11 5.78 -8.94
N GLY A 228 -31.82 5.45 -8.97
CA GLY A 228 -31.30 4.31 -9.72
C GLY A 228 -30.30 3.48 -8.93
N LYS A 229 -30.26 2.18 -9.22
CA LYS A 229 -29.23 1.26 -8.75
C LYS A 229 -28.38 0.82 -9.93
N LYS A 230 -27.09 1.15 -9.90
CA LYS A 230 -26.12 0.85 -10.96
C LYS A 230 -24.99 -0.05 -10.45
N ARG A 231 -24.55 -1.02 -11.24
CA ARG A 231 -23.40 -1.86 -10.90
C ARG A 231 -22.10 -1.09 -11.16
N VAL A 232 -21.23 -1.07 -10.15
CA VAL A 232 -19.91 -0.41 -10.19
C VAL A 232 -18.83 -1.41 -9.77
N PRO A 233 -17.58 -1.22 -10.21
CA PRO A 233 -16.47 -2.03 -9.71
C PRO A 233 -16.28 -1.86 -8.20
N LEU A 234 -15.72 -2.86 -7.54
CA LEU A 234 -15.34 -2.78 -6.13
C LEU A 234 -14.17 -1.82 -5.91
N GLY A 235 -13.28 -1.71 -6.90
CA GLY A 235 -12.09 -0.88 -6.88
C GLY A 235 -10.84 -1.75 -6.96
N VAL A 236 -10.31 -2.19 -5.81
CA VAL A 236 -9.08 -2.99 -5.75
C VAL A 236 -9.37 -4.35 -5.14
N ILE A 237 -8.92 -5.42 -5.80
CA ILE A 237 -9.02 -6.81 -5.35
C ILE A 237 -7.61 -7.28 -4.96
N GLY A 238 -7.43 -7.65 -3.69
CA GLY A 238 -6.25 -8.38 -3.24
C GLY A 238 -6.49 -9.87 -3.29
N ALA A 239 -5.62 -10.64 -3.95
CA ALA A 239 -5.74 -12.09 -4.03
C ALA A 239 -4.44 -12.79 -3.63
N ILE A 240 -4.59 -13.81 -2.79
CA ILE A 240 -3.50 -14.67 -2.32
C ILE A 240 -3.82 -16.09 -2.78
N TYR A 241 -2.88 -16.74 -3.47
CA TYR A 241 -3.06 -18.08 -4.02
C TYR A 241 -1.74 -18.86 -3.99
N GLU A 242 -1.85 -20.18 -4.03
CA GLU A 242 -0.73 -21.12 -3.93
C GLU A 242 -0.67 -22.07 -5.12
N SER A 243 0.57 -22.34 -5.56
CA SER A 243 0.99 -23.43 -6.46
C SER A 243 0.17 -23.57 -7.74
N ARG A 244 -0.37 -22.47 -8.26
CA ARG A 244 -1.21 -22.44 -9.48
C ARG A 244 -0.89 -21.19 -10.30
N PRO A 245 0.08 -21.24 -11.21
CA PRO A 245 0.47 -20.07 -11.98
C PRO A 245 -0.66 -19.56 -12.89
N ASN A 246 -1.55 -20.44 -13.36
CA ASN A 246 -2.72 -20.07 -14.18
C ASN A 246 -3.65 -19.05 -13.49
N VAL A 247 -3.79 -19.14 -12.16
CA VAL A 247 -4.68 -18.28 -11.35
C VAL A 247 -4.29 -16.80 -11.47
N THR A 248 -3.02 -16.49 -11.77
CA THR A 248 -2.55 -15.13 -12.08
C THR A 248 -3.35 -14.51 -13.22
N VAL A 249 -3.51 -15.26 -14.31
CA VAL A 249 -4.17 -14.79 -15.53
C VAL A 249 -5.68 -14.74 -15.32
N ASP A 250 -6.25 -15.75 -14.65
CA ASP A 250 -7.69 -15.85 -14.40
C ASP A 250 -8.19 -14.65 -13.60
N ILE A 251 -7.51 -14.33 -12.49
CA ILE A 251 -7.87 -13.19 -11.64
C ILE A 251 -7.67 -11.88 -12.39
N ALA A 252 -6.55 -11.71 -13.09
CA ALA A 252 -6.27 -10.48 -13.83
C ALA A 252 -7.34 -10.23 -14.91
N SER A 253 -7.73 -11.27 -15.64
CA SER A 253 -8.70 -11.19 -16.73
C SER A 253 -10.09 -10.80 -16.22
N LEU A 254 -10.53 -11.44 -15.13
CA LEU A 254 -11.80 -11.09 -14.47
C LEU A 254 -11.76 -9.67 -13.89
N CYS A 255 -10.64 -9.25 -13.29
CA CYS A 255 -10.47 -7.89 -12.77
C CYS A 255 -10.55 -6.85 -13.88
N ILE A 256 -9.84 -7.06 -15.00
CA ILE A 256 -9.90 -6.20 -16.18
C ILE A 256 -11.34 -6.10 -16.68
N LYS A 257 -12.00 -7.23 -16.92
CA LYS A 257 -13.39 -7.27 -17.42
C LYS A 257 -14.35 -6.49 -16.51
N SER A 258 -14.25 -6.71 -15.22
CA SER A 258 -15.11 -6.11 -14.19
C SER A 258 -14.69 -4.72 -13.73
N GLY A 259 -13.66 -4.12 -14.34
CA GLY A 259 -13.24 -2.74 -14.05
C GLY A 259 -12.46 -2.58 -12.74
N ASN A 260 -11.90 -3.66 -12.17
CA ASN A 260 -11.16 -3.66 -10.91
C ASN A 260 -9.65 -3.69 -11.15
N GLY A 261 -8.88 -2.99 -10.31
CA GLY A 261 -7.44 -3.23 -10.18
C GLY A 261 -7.18 -4.44 -9.30
N CYS A 262 -6.07 -5.15 -9.50
CA CYS A 262 -5.72 -6.30 -8.67
C CYS A 262 -4.30 -6.21 -8.08
N ILE A 263 -4.14 -6.75 -6.86
CA ILE A 263 -2.85 -7.03 -6.23
C ILE A 263 -2.78 -8.54 -6.05
N LEU A 264 -1.81 -9.18 -6.70
CA LEU A 264 -1.66 -10.63 -6.73
C LEU A 264 -0.46 -11.05 -5.89
N ARG A 265 -0.69 -11.96 -4.95
CA ARG A 265 0.36 -12.58 -4.14
C ARG A 265 0.31 -14.09 -4.31
N GLY A 266 1.15 -14.59 -5.22
CA GLY A 266 1.36 -16.01 -5.41
C GLY A 266 2.28 -16.64 -4.36
N GLY A 267 2.31 -17.97 -4.34
CA GLY A 267 3.22 -18.76 -3.52
C GLY A 267 4.69 -18.63 -3.97
N LYS A 268 5.61 -18.91 -3.04
CA LYS A 268 7.07 -18.82 -3.27
C LYS A 268 7.57 -19.76 -4.37
N GLU A 269 6.83 -20.83 -4.61
CA GLU A 269 7.07 -21.88 -5.59
C GLU A 269 6.64 -21.51 -7.01
N THR A 270 6.03 -20.34 -7.22
CA THR A 270 5.52 -19.88 -8.54
C THR A 270 6.14 -18.54 -8.96
N ILE A 271 7.27 -18.14 -8.37
CA ILE A 271 7.81 -16.78 -8.54
C ILE A 271 8.20 -16.52 -10.00
N HIS A 272 8.85 -17.47 -10.67
CA HIS A 272 9.31 -17.29 -12.04
C HIS A 272 8.14 -17.27 -13.02
N SER A 273 7.21 -18.21 -12.86
CA SER A 273 5.99 -18.33 -13.66
C SER A 273 5.12 -17.09 -13.53
N ASN A 274 4.83 -16.65 -12.29
CA ASN A 274 3.96 -15.50 -12.06
C ASN A 274 4.56 -14.21 -12.59
N LYS A 275 5.90 -14.04 -12.52
CA LYS A 275 6.58 -12.89 -13.12
C LYS A 275 6.44 -12.88 -14.65
N ALA A 276 6.64 -14.03 -15.30
CA ALA A 276 6.48 -14.15 -16.75
C ALA A 276 5.04 -13.85 -17.19
N LEU A 277 4.06 -14.42 -16.49
CA LEU A 277 2.64 -14.18 -16.76
C LEU A 277 2.23 -12.73 -16.47
N ALA A 278 2.70 -12.14 -15.37
CA ALA A 278 2.45 -10.73 -15.07
C ALA A 278 3.04 -9.80 -16.13
N LYS A 279 4.22 -10.14 -16.68
CA LYS A 279 4.85 -9.38 -17.77
C LYS A 279 4.01 -9.44 -19.04
N VAL A 280 3.52 -10.62 -19.42
CA VAL A 280 2.57 -10.79 -20.53
C VAL A 280 1.34 -9.91 -20.35
N ILE A 281 0.75 -9.89 -19.15
CA ILE A 281 -0.44 -9.07 -18.86
C ILE A 281 -0.14 -7.57 -18.94
N GLN A 282 1.06 -7.14 -18.52
CA GLN A 282 1.45 -5.72 -18.53
C GLN A 282 1.77 -5.18 -19.93
N ASP A 283 2.18 -6.05 -20.85
CA ASP A 283 2.55 -5.67 -22.22
C ASP A 283 1.34 -5.52 -23.16
N ALA A 284 0.20 -6.12 -22.79
CA ALA A 284 -1.02 -6.25 -23.61
C ALA A 284 -1.95 -5.03 -23.58
#